data_AF-A0A9W6JFC5-F1
#
_entry.id   AF-A0A9W6JFC5-F1
#
_cell.length_a   1.000
_cell.length_b   1.000
_cell.length_c   1.000
_cell.angle_alpha   90.00
_cell.angle_beta   90.00
_cell.angle_gamma   90.00
#
_symmetry.space_group_name_H-M   'P 1'
#
loop_
_entity.id
_entity.type
_entity.pdbx_description
1 polymer ?
#
loop_
_entity_poly.entity_id
_entity_poly.type
_entity_poly.pdbx_seq_one_letter_code
_entity_poly.pdbx_strand_id
1 'polypeptide(L)'
;MSAPRPSLGQVYVLNASGIWKAALIDPAAPHGRGVGTRIRVRGAPRPVTVDSRLVFTDRAPAVELRTKAMALARTPAWCHRTIPQIAIHLLTGGRTP
;
A
#
# COMPACT_ATOMS: atom_id res chain seq x y z
N MET A 1 -7.86 -27.42 -4.80
CA MET A 1 -7.94 -26.18 -4.01
C MET A 1 -6.63 -26.00 -3.27
N SER A 2 -5.85 -24.94 -3.53
CA SER A 2 -4.58 -24.73 -2.84
C SER A 2 -4.82 -24.29 -1.40
N ALA A 3 -4.16 -24.94 -0.45
CA ALA A 3 -4.21 -24.58 0.98
C ALA A 3 -3.86 -23.09 1.18
N PRO A 4 -4.51 -22.39 2.13
CA PRO A 4 -4.17 -21.00 2.44
C PRO A 4 -2.71 -20.94 2.91
N ARG A 5 -1.89 -20.16 2.20
CA ARG A 5 -0.49 -19.95 2.57
C ARG A 5 -0.40 -19.36 4.00
N PRO A 6 0.58 -19.81 4.81
CA PRO A 6 0.80 -19.26 6.14
C PRO A 6 1.18 -17.78 6.08
N SER A 7 0.74 -17.01 7.08
CA SER A 7 1.11 -15.60 7.25
C SER A 7 2.58 -15.49 7.65
N LEU A 8 3.35 -14.68 6.94
CA LEU A 8 4.76 -14.39 7.22
C LEU A 8 4.97 -13.26 8.24
N GLY A 9 3.89 -12.58 8.65
CA GLY A 9 3.95 -11.50 9.63
C GLY A 9 2.80 -10.52 9.50
N GLN A 10 2.74 -9.53 10.39
CA GLN A 10 1.76 -8.46 10.33
C GLN A 10 2.35 -7.24 9.59
N VAL A 11 1.53 -6.63 8.74
CA VAL A 11 1.89 -5.40 8.00
C VAL A 11 0.74 -4.38 8.05
N TYR A 12 1.08 -3.14 7.77
CA TYR A 12 0.16 -2.02 7.60
C TYR A 12 0.23 -1.53 6.16
N VAL A 13 -0.93 -1.33 5.55
CA VAL A 13 -1.03 -1.02 4.13
C VAL A 13 -1.77 0.29 3.93
N LEU A 14 -1.09 1.25 3.30
CA LEU A 14 -1.70 2.51 2.92
C LEU A 14 -2.57 2.31 1.67
N ASN A 15 -3.85 2.63 1.78
CA ASN A 15 -4.79 2.54 0.67
C ASN A 15 -5.58 3.86 0.52
N ALA A 16 -6.51 3.90 -0.44
CA ALA A 16 -7.33 5.09 -0.69
C ALA A 16 -8.21 5.48 0.50
N SER A 17 -8.75 4.50 1.23
CA SER A 17 -9.68 4.72 2.35
C SER A 17 -8.99 4.99 3.69
N GLY A 18 -7.70 4.67 3.84
CA GLY A 18 -7.01 4.70 5.13
C GLY A 18 -5.79 3.78 5.19
N ILE A 19 -5.56 3.22 6.38
CA ILE A 19 -4.46 2.29 6.63
C ILE A 19 -5.07 0.99 7.12
N TRP A 20 -4.82 -0.09 6.40
CA TRP A 20 -5.32 -1.42 6.72
C TRP A 20 -4.26 -2.21 7.48
N LYS A 21 -4.70 -2.90 8.54
CA LYS A 21 -3.91 -3.94 9.18
C LYS A 21 -4.13 -5.25 8.42
N ALA A 22 -3.05 -5.85 7.94
CA ALA A 22 -3.10 -7.06 7.12
C ALA A 22 -2.02 -8.05 7.55
N ALA A 23 -2.22 -9.31 7.20
CA ALA A 23 -1.19 -10.34 7.30
C ALA A 23 -0.44 -10.44 5.97
N LEU A 24 0.89 -10.50 6.02
CA LEU A 24 1.74 -10.71 4.86
C LEU A 24 1.64 -12.18 4.42
N ILE A 25 1.35 -12.43 3.15
CA ILE A 25 1.37 -13.78 2.59
C ILE A 25 2.65 -13.99 1.79
N ASP A 26 2.90 -13.11 0.81
CA ASP A 26 4.09 -13.14 -0.03
C ASP A 26 4.73 -11.74 -0.05
N PRO A 27 6.06 -11.64 0.13
CA PRO A 27 6.77 -10.38 0.09
C PRO A 27 6.81 -9.78 -1.33
N ALA A 28 7.51 -8.65 -1.47
CA ALA A 28 7.65 -7.91 -2.70
C ALA A 28 8.15 -8.78 -3.87
N ALA A 29 7.28 -9.04 -4.86
CA ALA A 29 7.58 -9.83 -6.05
C ALA A 29 7.16 -9.09 -7.32
N PRO A 30 7.80 -9.34 -8.47
CA PRO A 30 7.36 -8.78 -9.74
C PRO A 30 5.88 -9.12 -10.02
N HIS A 31 5.07 -8.10 -10.24
CA HIS A 31 3.64 -8.23 -10.52
C HIS A 31 3.22 -7.24 -11.62
N GLY A 32 2.91 -7.77 -12.81
CA GLY A 32 2.58 -6.94 -13.97
C GLY A 32 3.75 -6.01 -14.33
N ARG A 33 3.52 -4.69 -14.31
CA ARG A 33 4.54 -3.66 -14.57
C ARG A 33 5.27 -3.14 -13.32
N GLY A 34 5.05 -3.73 -12.14
CA GLY A 34 5.59 -3.23 -10.87
C GLY A 34 5.99 -4.33 -9.90
N VAL A 35 6.20 -3.94 -8.63
CA VAL A 35 6.51 -4.86 -7.53
C VAL A 35 5.29 -4.88 -6.60
N GLY A 36 4.70 -6.07 -6.45
CA GLY A 36 3.50 -6.29 -5.67
C GLY A 36 3.77 -7.17 -4.44
N THR A 37 3.14 -6.82 -3.33
CA THR A 37 3.13 -7.60 -2.10
C THR A 37 1.75 -8.23 -1.92
N ARG A 38 1.70 -9.53 -1.64
CA ARG A 38 0.43 -10.24 -1.41
C ARG A 38 0.09 -10.24 0.06
N ILE A 39 -1.09 -9.74 0.38
CA ILE A 39 -1.57 -9.57 1.76
C ILE A 39 -2.94 -10.22 1.97
N ARG A 40 -3.23 -10.58 3.21
CA ARG A 40 -4.55 -10.98 3.69
C ARG A 40 -5.10 -9.88 4.59
N VAL A 41 -6.14 -9.20 4.12
CA VAL A 41 -6.91 -8.29 4.98
C VAL A 41 -8.00 -9.08 5.68
N ARG A 42 -8.17 -8.87 6.99
CA ARG A 42 -9.25 -9.50 7.76
C ARG A 42 -10.59 -9.06 7.19
N GLY A 43 -11.47 -10.01 6.89
CA GLY A 43 -12.79 -9.75 6.29
C GLY A 43 -12.84 -9.69 4.77
N ALA A 44 -11.69 -9.66 4.08
CA ALA A 44 -11.69 -9.81 2.62
C ALA A 44 -11.96 -11.27 2.22
N PRO A 45 -12.69 -11.56 1.14
CA PRO A 45 -12.94 -12.94 0.69
C PRO A 45 -11.67 -13.58 0.10
N ARG A 46 -10.76 -12.79 -0.49
CA ARG A 46 -9.54 -13.27 -1.14
C ARG A 46 -8.32 -12.44 -0.70
N PRO A 47 -7.10 -13.00 -0.78
CA PRO A 47 -5.86 -12.22 -0.70
C PRO A 47 -5.85 -11.09 -1.73
N VAL A 48 -5.25 -9.97 -1.37
CA VAL A 48 -5.12 -8.79 -2.22
C VAL A 48 -3.64 -8.60 -2.55
N THR A 49 -3.34 -8.21 -3.78
CA THR A 49 -1.99 -7.75 -4.15
C THR A 49 -1.98 -6.23 -4.14
N VAL A 50 -1.03 -5.64 -3.43
CA VAL A 50 -0.87 -4.19 -3.31
C VAL A 50 0.54 -3.79 -3.73
N ASP A 51 0.74 -2.54 -4.13
CA ASP A 51 2.09 -2.03 -4.42
C ASP A 51 2.96 -2.15 -3.15
N SER A 52 4.12 -2.79 -3.29
CA SER A 52 5.01 -3.07 -2.18
C SER A 52 5.48 -1.82 -1.44
N ARG A 53 5.54 -0.67 -2.10
CA ARG A 53 5.96 0.62 -1.50
C ARG A 53 4.94 1.18 -0.51
N LEU A 54 3.70 0.70 -0.57
CA LEU A 54 2.61 1.10 0.32
C LEU A 54 2.42 0.13 1.49
N VAL A 55 3.32 -0.85 1.63
CA VAL A 55 3.32 -1.84 2.71
C VAL A 55 4.40 -1.49 3.72
N PHE A 56 4.01 -1.41 4.98
CA PHE A 56 4.85 -1.00 6.09
C PHE A 56 4.82 -2.07 7.18
N THR A 57 5.93 -2.27 7.87
CA THR A 57 6.01 -3.14 9.05
C THR A 57 5.43 -2.47 10.29
N ASP A 58 5.45 -1.14 10.35
CA ASP A 58 4.88 -0.31 11.40
C ASP A 58 3.81 0.66 10.86
N ARG A 59 2.85 1.03 11.70
CA ARG A 59 1.76 1.95 11.40
C ARG A 59 2.24 3.40 11.30
N ALA A 60 3.21 3.81 12.11
CA ALA A 60 3.62 5.23 12.19
C ALA A 60 4.09 5.80 10.84
N PRO A 61 4.98 5.14 10.08
CA PRO A 61 5.39 5.61 8.75
C PRO A 61 4.22 5.69 7.75
N ALA A 62 3.28 4.74 7.81
CA ALA A 62 2.09 4.74 6.96
C ALA A 62 1.18 5.93 7.27
N VAL A 63 1.04 6.29 8.56
CA VAL A 63 0.27 7.47 9.01
C VAL A 63 0.93 8.75 8.54
N GLU A 64 2.25 8.88 8.72
CA GLU A 64 2.99 10.06 8.28
C GLU A 64 2.86 10.29 6.77
N LEU A 65 3.06 9.22 5.98
CA LEU A 65 2.93 9.29 4.53
C LEU A 65 1.50 9.65 4.11
N ARG A 66 0.49 9.08 4.77
CA ARG A 66 -0.92 9.42 4.52
C ARG A 66 -1.19 10.89 4.81
N THR A 67 -0.70 11.43 5.92
CA THR A 67 -0.89 12.84 6.28
C THR A 67 -0.29 13.77 5.22
N LYS A 68 0.94 13.47 4.77
CA LYS A 68 1.60 14.21 3.69
C LYS A 68 0.81 14.12 2.37
N ALA A 69 0.36 12.92 2.01
CA ALA A 69 -0.43 12.71 0.80
C ALA A 69 -1.80 13.41 0.85
N MET A 70 -2.47 13.43 2.02
CA MET A 70 -3.74 14.15 2.21
C MET A 70 -3.57 15.66 2.13
N ALA A 71 -2.47 16.21 2.65
CA ALA A 71 -2.16 17.62 2.51
C ALA A 71 -1.97 17.99 1.03
N LEU A 72 -1.20 17.19 0.27
CA LEU A 72 -1.04 17.40 -1.16
C LEU A 72 -2.36 17.24 -1.93
N ALA A 73 -3.19 16.25 -1.61
CA ALA A 73 -4.47 16.02 -2.27
C ALA A 73 -5.45 17.21 -2.19
N ARG A 74 -5.26 18.13 -1.23
CA ARG A 74 -6.06 19.37 -1.13
C ARG A 74 -5.59 20.48 -2.08
N THR A 75 -4.45 20.31 -2.74
CA THR A 75 -3.91 21.31 -3.66
C THR A 75 -4.45 21.11 -5.09
N PRO A 76 -4.62 22.18 -5.89
CA PRO A 76 -5.15 22.06 -7.25
C PRO A 76 -4.33 21.14 -8.16
N ALA A 77 -3.01 21.07 -7.96
CA ALA A 77 -2.13 20.22 -8.76
C ALA A 77 -2.35 18.71 -8.54
N TRP A 78 -2.97 18.33 -7.41
CA TRP A 78 -3.02 16.94 -6.93
C TRP A 78 -4.42 16.44 -6.58
N CYS A 79 -5.44 17.31 -6.61
CA CYS A 79 -6.81 16.98 -6.23
C CYS A 79 -7.45 15.86 -7.07
N HIS A 80 -6.97 15.65 -8.29
CA HIS A 80 -7.40 14.58 -9.19
C HIS A 80 -6.68 13.24 -8.95
N ARG A 81 -5.70 13.18 -8.03
CA ARG A 81 -4.90 11.99 -7.74
C ARG A 81 -5.37 11.33 -6.45
N THR A 82 -5.28 10.00 -6.40
CA THR A 82 -5.61 9.24 -5.20
C THR A 82 -4.48 9.27 -4.18
N ILE A 83 -4.80 9.10 -2.89
CA ILE A 83 -3.80 9.04 -1.82
C ILE A 83 -2.67 8.03 -2.10
N PRO A 84 -2.93 6.79 -2.57
CA PRO A 84 -1.88 5.86 -2.99
C PRO A 84 -0.96 6.41 -4.08
N GLN A 85 -1.51 7.10 -5.10
CA GLN A 85 -0.70 7.66 -6.19
C GLN A 85 0.21 8.79 -5.70
N ILE A 86 -0.33 9.68 -4.87
CA ILE A 86 0.43 10.77 -4.25
C ILE A 86 1.51 10.20 -3.34
N ALA A 87 1.18 9.20 -2.52
CA ALA A 87 2.11 8.52 -1.65
C ALA A 87 3.26 7.86 -2.43
N ILE A 88 2.96 7.17 -3.54
CA ILE A 88 4.00 6.61 -4.41
C ILE A 88 4.90 7.72 -4.97
N HIS A 89 4.33 8.84 -5.43
CA HIS A 89 5.11 9.97 -5.95
C HIS A 89 6.03 10.58 -4.88
N LEU A 90 5.53 10.74 -3.65
CA LEU A 90 6.31 11.20 -2.50
C LEU A 90 7.49 10.26 -2.19
N LEU A 91 7.28 8.94 -2.32
CA LEU A 91 8.33 7.94 -2.10
C LEU A 91 9.34 7.86 -3.25
N THR A 92 8.93 8.14 -4.49
CA THR A 92 9.84 8.13 -5.66
C THR A 92 10.51 9.48 -5.92
N GLY A 93 10.30 10.49 -5.06
CA GLY A 93 10.89 11.82 -5.20
C GLY A 93 10.44 12.53 -6.49
N GLY A 94 9.23 12.23 -6.94
CA GLY A 94 8.68 12.77 -8.18
C GLY A 94 9.32 12.28 -9.48
N ARG A 95 10.18 11.27 -9.42
CA ARG A 95 10.55 10.51 -10.62
C ARG A 95 9.31 9.75 -11.10
N THR A 96 8.74 10.19 -12.21
CA THR A 96 7.86 9.36 -13.03
C THR A 96 8.62 8.10 -13.46
N PRO A 97 7.99 6.92 -13.43
CA PRO A 97 8.60 5.71 -13.98
C PRO A 97 8.88 5.85 -15.48
#